data_AF-B1AT83-F1
#
_entry.id   AF-B1AT83-F1
#
_cell.length_a   1.000
_cell.length_b   1.000
_cell.length_c   1.000
_cell.angle_alpha   90.00
_cell.angle_beta   90.00
_cell.angle_gamma   90.00
#
_symmetry.space_group_name_H-M   'P 1'
#
loop_
_entity.id
_entity.type
_entity.pdbx_description
1 polymer ?
#
loop_
_entity_poly.entity_id
_entity_poly.type
_entity_poly.pdbx_seq_one_letter_code
_entity_poly.pdbx_strand_id
1 'polypeptide(L)'
;MPRKLLLLPPLSACSALRVPRARPAASPAMNAARTGYRVFSANSTAACTELAKRITERLGAELGKSVVYQETNGETRVEIKESVRGQDIFIIQTIPSFYCFRDVNTAVMELLIMAYALKTACARNIIGVIPYFPYSKQSKMRKRGSIVCKLLASMLAKAGLTHIITMDLHQKEIQGFFSFPVDNLRASPFLLQYI
;
A
#
# COMPACT_ATOMS: atom_id res chain seq x y z
N MET A 1 -0.07 62.31 55.44
CA MET A 1 1.20 63.06 55.27
C MET A 1 2.35 62.09 55.47
N PRO A 2 3.43 62.13 54.67
CA PRO A 2 3.54 62.68 53.31
C PRO A 2 2.94 61.63 52.34
N ARG A 3 3.36 61.27 51.11
CA ARG A 3 4.30 61.78 50.07
C ARG A 3 3.54 61.81 48.71
N LYS A 4 4.15 62.41 47.69
CA LYS A 4 3.88 62.17 46.25
C LYS A 4 5.14 61.53 45.62
N LEU A 5 5.04 60.86 44.47
CA LEU A 5 5.81 61.13 43.23
C LEU A 5 5.52 60.09 42.11
N LEU A 6 5.39 60.60 40.87
CA LEU A 6 5.68 60.00 39.53
C LEU A 6 5.14 58.58 39.18
N LEU A 7 4.32 58.33 38.14
CA LEU A 7 4.35 58.64 36.69
C LEU A 7 5.09 57.60 35.79
N LEU A 8 4.28 56.81 35.05
CA LEU A 8 4.56 56.13 33.76
C LEU A 8 5.62 54.99 33.73
N PRO A 9 5.63 54.12 32.69
CA PRO A 9 4.54 53.68 31.78
C PRO A 9 4.26 52.15 31.89
N PRO A 10 3.20 51.59 31.28
CA PRO A 10 3.01 50.14 31.20
C PRO A 10 4.01 49.50 30.22
N LEU A 11 5.03 48.81 30.73
CA LEU A 11 5.99 48.06 29.91
C LEU A 11 5.45 46.68 29.50
N SER A 12 5.65 46.34 28.23
CA SER A 12 5.38 45.02 27.66
C SER A 12 6.49 44.02 27.99
N ALA A 13 6.15 42.81 28.46
CA ALA A 13 6.78 41.56 28.01
C ALA A 13 6.07 40.31 28.57
N CYS A 14 6.17 39.20 27.83
CA CYS A 14 5.97 37.79 28.24
C CYS A 14 4.60 37.35 28.82
N SER A 15 4.13 36.13 28.56
CA SER A 15 4.59 35.10 27.60
C SER A 15 3.42 34.23 27.14
N ALA A 16 2.72 34.66 26.08
CA ALA A 16 1.77 33.79 25.40
C ALA A 16 2.53 32.67 24.65
N LEU A 17 2.26 31.42 25.00
CA LEU A 17 2.76 30.23 24.28
C LEU A 17 2.21 30.21 22.85
N ARG A 18 2.95 30.83 21.93
CA ARG A 18 2.70 30.70 20.49
C ARG A 18 2.95 29.25 20.08
N VAL A 19 1.87 28.47 19.99
CA VAL A 19 1.83 27.29 19.11
C VAL A 19 2.42 27.73 17.77
N PRO A 20 3.46 27.06 17.25
CA PRO A 20 4.08 27.47 16.00
C PRO A 20 3.01 27.36 14.91
N ARG A 21 2.58 28.51 14.36
CA ARG A 21 1.72 28.54 13.17
C ARG A 21 2.46 27.76 12.09
N ALA A 22 1.95 26.57 11.78
CA ALA A 22 2.48 25.78 10.67
C ALA A 22 2.51 26.69 9.44
N ARG A 23 3.69 26.84 8.84
CA ARG A 23 3.78 27.47 7.52
C ARG A 23 2.84 26.67 6.62
N PRO A 24 1.93 27.28 5.84
CA PRO A 24 1.21 26.52 4.83
C PRO A 24 2.27 25.87 3.97
N ALA A 25 2.33 24.53 3.99
CA ALA A 25 3.29 23.79 3.21
C ALA A 25 3.00 24.13 1.76
N ALA A 26 3.93 24.84 1.11
CA ALA A 26 3.78 25.26 -0.27
C ALA A 26 3.51 23.99 -1.08
N SER A 27 2.29 23.87 -1.63
CA SER A 27 1.84 22.67 -2.30
C SER A 27 2.84 22.34 -3.40
N PRO A 28 3.64 21.26 -3.28
CA PRO A 28 4.56 20.91 -4.32
C PRO A 28 3.73 20.66 -5.58
N ALA A 29 4.27 20.99 -6.75
CA ALA A 29 3.63 20.64 -8.01
C ALA A 29 3.64 19.11 -8.14
N MET A 30 2.59 18.47 -7.60
CA MET A 30 2.36 17.04 -7.67
C MET A 30 2.01 16.69 -9.11
N ASN A 31 3.06 16.47 -9.90
CA ASN A 31 3.18 15.76 -11.17
C ASN A 31 4.51 16.15 -11.85
N ALA A 32 5.63 15.91 -11.16
CA ALA A 32 6.97 15.95 -11.75
C ALA A 32 7.57 14.54 -11.64
N ALA A 33 7.78 13.88 -12.79
CA ALA A 33 8.23 12.49 -12.88
C ALA A 33 9.71 12.30 -12.48
N ARG A 34 10.02 12.49 -11.19
CA ARG A 34 11.36 12.32 -10.60
C ARG A 34 11.74 10.87 -10.32
N THR A 35 10.81 9.93 -10.46
CA THR A 35 10.96 8.53 -10.09
C THR A 35 10.50 7.63 -11.23
N GLY A 36 11.34 6.64 -11.60
CA GLY A 36 11.05 5.69 -12.69
C GLY A 36 9.99 4.62 -12.35
N TYR A 37 9.32 4.76 -11.21
CA TYR A 37 8.36 3.81 -10.69
C TYR A 37 6.93 4.35 -10.67
N ARG A 38 5.94 3.46 -10.78
CA ARG A 38 4.51 3.77 -10.60
C ARG A 38 3.91 2.91 -9.49
N VAL A 39 2.89 3.42 -8.80
CA VAL A 39 2.21 2.72 -7.70
C VAL A 39 0.71 2.67 -7.99
N PHE A 40 0.15 1.47 -8.16
CA PHE A 40 -1.29 1.27 -8.35
C PHE A 40 -1.90 0.61 -7.12
N SER A 41 -3.19 0.89 -6.85
CA SER A 41 -4.00 0.11 -5.90
C SER A 41 -4.85 -0.88 -6.70
N ALA A 42 -4.70 -2.17 -6.43
CA ALA A 42 -5.53 -3.20 -7.04
C ALA A 42 -6.92 -3.35 -6.39
N ASN A 43 -7.29 -2.47 -5.45
CA ASN A 43 -8.54 -2.57 -4.71
C ASN A 43 -9.71 -1.86 -5.39
N SER A 44 -10.82 -2.57 -5.59
CA SER A 44 -12.14 -2.01 -5.88
C SER A 44 -12.71 -1.13 -4.76
N THR A 45 -12.48 -1.47 -3.48
CA THR A 45 -13.09 -0.75 -2.34
C THR A 45 -12.22 0.41 -1.82
N ALA A 46 -12.74 1.64 -1.85
CA ALA A 46 -12.02 2.85 -1.45
C ALA A 46 -11.41 2.82 -0.03
N ALA A 47 -12.06 2.14 0.93
CA ALA A 47 -11.55 1.98 2.30
C ALA A 47 -10.28 1.12 2.37
N CYS A 48 -10.16 0.08 1.53
CA CYS A 48 -8.93 -0.72 1.43
C CYS A 48 -7.76 0.08 0.82
N THR A 49 -8.06 1.01 -0.10
CA THR A 49 -7.06 1.89 -0.73
C THR A 49 -6.42 2.90 0.25
N GLU A 50 -6.86 3.00 1.51
CA GLU A 50 -6.24 3.91 2.49
C GLU A 50 -4.75 3.63 2.71
N LEU A 51 -4.34 2.37 2.86
CA LEU A 51 -2.93 2.02 3.05
C LEU A 51 -2.09 2.39 1.81
N ALA A 52 -2.65 2.22 0.60
CA ALA A 52 -1.99 2.60 -0.63
C ALA A 52 -1.75 4.12 -0.69
N LYS A 53 -2.75 4.94 -0.30
CA LYS A 53 -2.61 6.40 -0.18
C LYS A 53 -1.52 6.81 0.80
N ARG A 54 -1.56 6.26 2.02
CA ARG A 54 -0.55 6.51 3.08
C ARG A 54 0.87 6.12 2.66
N ILE A 55 1.02 5.12 1.78
CA ILE A 55 2.31 4.74 1.18
C ILE A 55 2.73 5.77 0.12
N THR A 56 1.87 6.15 -0.81
CA THR A 56 2.20 7.14 -1.86
C THR A 56 2.49 8.53 -1.28
N GLU A 57 1.77 8.95 -0.25
CA GLU A 57 2.02 10.19 0.51
C GLU A 57 3.43 10.22 1.10
N ARG A 58 3.88 9.12 1.71
CA ARG A 58 5.24 8.97 2.27
C ARG A 58 6.33 8.91 1.20
N LEU A 59 6.01 8.45 -0.01
CA LEU A 59 6.92 8.42 -1.16
C LEU A 59 6.94 9.74 -1.94
N GLY A 60 6.02 10.68 -1.66
CA GLY A 60 5.84 11.89 -2.47
C GLY A 60 5.32 11.61 -3.90
N ALA A 61 4.64 10.49 -4.08
CA ALA A 61 4.12 10.01 -5.37
C ALA A 61 2.59 10.11 -5.44
N GLU A 62 2.03 10.00 -6.64
CA GLU A 62 0.59 9.82 -6.85
C GLU A 62 0.25 8.35 -7.11
N LEU A 63 -0.98 7.95 -6.79
CA LEU A 63 -1.53 6.67 -7.21
C LEU A 63 -1.81 6.69 -8.72
N GLY A 64 -1.38 5.64 -9.40
CA GLY A 64 -1.56 5.46 -10.82
C GLY A 64 -3.03 5.35 -11.22
N LYS A 65 -3.34 5.80 -12.43
CA LYS A 65 -4.72 5.93 -12.93
C LYS A 65 -5.25 4.57 -13.40
N SER A 66 -5.87 3.83 -12.50
CA SER A 66 -6.58 2.57 -12.80
C SER A 66 -8.01 2.57 -12.28
N VAL A 67 -8.91 1.91 -13.00
CA VAL A 67 -10.26 1.59 -12.54
C VAL A 67 -10.33 0.09 -12.27
N VAL A 68 -10.78 -0.28 -11.07
CA VAL A 68 -11.06 -1.67 -10.68
C VAL A 68 -12.53 -1.73 -10.27
N TYR A 69 -13.32 -2.56 -10.94
CA TYR A 69 -14.75 -2.68 -10.67
C TYR A 69 -15.22 -4.12 -10.84
N GLN A 70 -16.32 -4.48 -10.16
CA GLN A 70 -17.07 -5.69 -10.47
C GLN A 70 -18.24 -5.37 -11.38
N GLU A 71 -18.53 -6.27 -12.30
CA GLU A 71 -19.74 -6.23 -13.13
C GLU A 71 -20.93 -6.87 -12.42
N THR A 72 -22.13 -6.72 -12.98
CA THR A 72 -23.39 -7.20 -12.39
C THR A 72 -23.48 -8.72 -12.28
N ASN A 73 -22.64 -9.45 -13.02
CA ASN A 73 -22.44 -10.91 -12.92
C ASN A 73 -21.41 -11.32 -11.84
N GLY A 74 -20.79 -10.35 -11.14
CA GLY A 74 -19.73 -10.58 -10.16
C GLY A 74 -18.31 -10.70 -10.74
N GLU A 75 -18.14 -10.72 -12.06
CA GLU A 75 -16.82 -10.74 -12.70
C GLU A 75 -16.03 -9.47 -12.39
N THR A 76 -14.70 -9.60 -12.35
CA THR A 76 -13.78 -8.51 -12.02
C THR A 76 -13.17 -7.94 -13.29
N ARG A 77 -13.26 -6.62 -13.48
CA ARG A 77 -12.55 -5.91 -14.56
C ARG A 77 -11.59 -4.86 -14.02
N VAL A 78 -10.45 -4.74 -14.72
CA VAL A 78 -9.37 -3.79 -14.43
C VAL A 78 -9.03 -3.05 -15.71
N GLU A 79 -9.05 -1.73 -15.65
CA GLU A 79 -8.69 -0.83 -16.76
C GLU A 79 -7.54 0.09 -16.31
N ILE A 80 -6.47 0.18 -17.09
CA ILE A 80 -5.32 1.04 -16.81
C ILE A 80 -5.39 2.26 -17.75
N LYS A 81 -5.54 3.46 -17.19
CA LYS A 81 -5.80 4.72 -17.90
C LYS A 81 -4.57 5.57 -18.13
N GLU A 82 -3.38 4.96 -18.12
CA GLU A 82 -2.12 5.61 -18.45
C GLU A 82 -1.07 4.63 -18.99
N SER A 83 -0.02 5.15 -19.62
CA SER A 83 1.07 4.33 -20.14
C SER A 83 2.03 3.88 -19.04
N VAL A 84 2.26 2.57 -18.98
CA VAL A 84 3.18 1.87 -18.05
C VAL A 84 4.36 1.20 -18.77
N ARG A 85 4.48 1.37 -20.09
CA ARG A 85 5.45 0.68 -20.95
C ARG A 85 6.88 0.91 -20.46
N GLY A 86 7.61 -0.18 -20.19
CA GLY A 86 9.01 -0.15 -19.78
C GLY A 86 9.29 0.48 -18.41
N GLN A 87 8.26 0.79 -17.61
CA GLN A 87 8.37 1.33 -16.24
C GLN A 87 8.30 0.22 -15.19
N ASP A 88 8.77 0.51 -13.99
CA ASP A 88 8.72 -0.40 -12.84
C ASP A 88 7.45 -0.16 -12.02
N ILE A 89 6.63 -1.19 -11.84
CA ILE A 89 5.26 -1.02 -11.34
C ILE A 89 5.06 -1.75 -10.02
N PHE A 90 4.62 -1.01 -9.00
CA PHE A 90 4.23 -1.55 -7.70
C PHE A 90 2.70 -1.67 -7.64
N ILE A 91 2.20 -2.89 -7.44
CA ILE A 91 0.78 -3.14 -7.19
C ILE A 91 0.58 -3.30 -5.69
N ILE A 92 -0.11 -2.37 -5.05
CA ILE A 92 -0.54 -2.52 -3.65
C ILE A 92 -1.90 -3.22 -3.65
N GLN A 93 -1.95 -4.43 -3.08
CA GLN A 93 -3.22 -5.10 -2.78
C GLN A 93 -3.35 -5.36 -1.29
N THR A 94 -4.43 -4.85 -0.71
CA THR A 94 -4.85 -5.13 0.67
C THR A 94 -6.00 -6.11 0.64
N ILE A 95 -6.02 -7.03 1.59
CA ILE A 95 -7.04 -8.08 1.63
C ILE A 95 -7.97 -7.78 2.81
N PRO A 96 -9.27 -7.55 2.56
CA PRO A 96 -10.21 -7.20 3.61
C PRO A 96 -10.33 -8.32 4.63
N SER A 97 -10.40 -7.95 5.91
CA SER A 97 -10.60 -8.89 7.02
C SER A 97 -11.92 -8.55 7.73
N PHE A 98 -12.87 -9.49 7.65
CA PHE A 98 -14.14 -9.60 8.40
C PHE A 98 -15.15 -8.43 8.34
N TYR A 99 -14.71 -7.18 8.52
CA TYR A 99 -15.57 -5.98 8.59
C TYR A 99 -15.86 -5.33 7.23
N CYS A 100 -15.17 -5.75 6.16
CA CYS A 100 -15.49 -5.35 4.79
C CYS A 100 -16.24 -6.49 4.11
N PHE A 101 -17.40 -6.20 3.52
CA PHE A 101 -18.26 -7.17 2.82
C PHE A 101 -17.65 -7.53 1.45
N ARG A 102 -16.52 -8.25 1.44
CA ARG A 102 -15.74 -8.56 0.24
C ARG A 102 -14.88 -9.81 0.45
N ASP A 103 -14.89 -10.70 -0.54
CA ASP A 103 -14.19 -11.99 -0.47
C ASP A 103 -12.67 -11.85 -0.72
N VAL A 104 -11.89 -12.68 -0.04
CA VAL A 104 -10.47 -12.92 -0.28
C VAL A 104 -10.25 -13.40 -1.72
N ASN A 105 -11.15 -14.22 -2.27
CA ASN A 105 -11.08 -14.67 -3.66
C ASN A 105 -11.13 -13.49 -4.64
N THR A 106 -12.05 -12.53 -4.45
CA THR A 106 -12.14 -11.32 -5.27
C THR A 106 -10.86 -10.48 -5.18
N ALA A 107 -10.29 -10.31 -3.98
CA ALA A 107 -9.03 -9.58 -3.81
C ALA A 107 -7.83 -10.26 -4.51
N VAL A 108 -7.81 -11.60 -4.55
CA VAL A 108 -6.82 -12.38 -5.31
C VAL A 108 -7.04 -12.22 -6.82
N MET A 109 -8.28 -12.28 -7.30
CA MET A 109 -8.59 -12.12 -8.73
C MET A 109 -8.30 -10.71 -9.25
N GLU A 110 -8.66 -9.66 -8.50
CA GLU A 110 -8.30 -8.27 -8.83
C GLU A 110 -6.77 -8.10 -8.99
N LEU A 111 -5.98 -8.69 -8.10
CA LEU A 111 -4.50 -8.66 -8.17
C LEU A 111 -3.96 -9.43 -9.38
N LEU A 112 -4.47 -10.64 -9.64
CA LEU A 112 -4.04 -11.46 -10.78
C LEU A 112 -4.37 -10.78 -12.12
N ILE A 113 -5.58 -10.21 -12.25
CA ILE A 113 -6.03 -9.51 -13.45
C ILE A 113 -5.25 -8.21 -13.64
N MET A 114 -5.02 -7.41 -12.58
CA MET A 114 -4.20 -6.19 -12.68
C MET A 114 -2.76 -6.50 -13.09
N ALA A 115 -2.13 -7.53 -12.51
CA ALA A 115 -0.78 -7.93 -12.89
C ALA A 115 -0.71 -8.43 -14.36
N TYR A 116 -1.71 -9.18 -14.81
CA TYR A 116 -1.78 -9.64 -16.19
C TYR A 116 -2.04 -8.49 -17.19
N ALA A 117 -2.85 -7.50 -16.81
CA ALA A 117 -3.07 -6.30 -17.60
C ALA A 117 -1.79 -5.44 -17.71
N LEU A 118 -1.05 -5.26 -16.61
CA LEU A 118 0.24 -4.56 -16.60
C LEU A 118 1.32 -5.28 -17.43
N LYS A 119 1.35 -6.62 -17.39
CA LYS A 119 2.20 -7.46 -18.25
C LYS A 119 1.86 -7.30 -19.72
N THR A 120 0.57 -7.30 -20.05
CA THR A 120 0.07 -7.08 -21.43
C THR A 120 0.35 -5.66 -21.92
N ALA A 121 0.39 -4.68 -21.02
CA ALA A 121 0.81 -3.30 -21.28
C ALA A 121 2.34 -3.09 -21.32
N CYS A 122 3.14 -4.17 -21.31
CA CYS A 122 4.61 -4.18 -21.35
C CYS A 122 5.29 -3.38 -20.21
N ALA A 123 4.79 -3.51 -18.98
CA ALA A 123 5.55 -3.12 -17.79
C ALA A 123 6.90 -3.88 -17.72
N ARG A 124 7.94 -3.25 -17.16
CA ARG A 124 9.29 -3.85 -17.06
C ARG A 124 9.38 -4.86 -15.91
N ASN A 125 9.03 -4.40 -14.72
CA ASN A 125 8.95 -5.20 -13.49
C ASN A 125 7.58 -4.97 -12.85
N ILE A 126 6.98 -6.02 -12.32
CA ILE A 126 5.68 -6.00 -11.65
C ILE A 126 5.86 -6.52 -10.22
N ILE A 127 5.79 -5.61 -9.26
CA ILE A 127 6.15 -5.83 -7.86
C ILE A 127 4.87 -5.85 -7.03
N GLY A 128 4.47 -7.02 -6.54
CA GLY A 128 3.27 -7.16 -5.71
C GLY A 128 3.54 -6.81 -4.25
N VAL A 129 3.05 -5.65 -3.80
CA VAL A 129 3.04 -5.28 -2.38
C VAL A 129 1.76 -5.85 -1.76
N ILE A 130 1.90 -6.94 -1.02
CA ILE A 130 0.81 -7.72 -0.42
C ILE A 130 1.05 -7.78 1.10
N PRO A 131 0.63 -6.77 1.89
CA PRO A 131 1.01 -6.67 3.31
C PRO A 131 0.54 -7.88 4.14
N TYR A 132 -0.63 -8.43 3.84
CA TYR A 132 -1.12 -9.70 4.41
C TYR A 132 -1.31 -10.72 3.28
N PHE A 133 -0.45 -11.74 3.24
CA PHE A 133 -0.52 -12.76 2.19
C PHE A 133 -1.67 -13.77 2.44
N PRO A 134 -2.62 -13.94 1.49
CA PRO A 134 -3.78 -14.80 1.69
C PRO A 134 -3.39 -16.28 1.55
N TYR A 135 -4.24 -17.17 2.06
CA TYR A 135 -3.99 -18.62 2.10
C TYR A 135 -2.68 -19.06 2.78
N SER A 136 -1.93 -18.15 3.42
CA SER A 136 -0.68 -18.40 4.15
C SER A 136 -0.81 -19.42 5.29
N LYS A 137 -2.00 -19.53 5.90
CA LYS A 137 -2.36 -20.59 6.87
C LYS A 137 -2.50 -21.98 6.24
N GLN A 138 -2.72 -22.06 4.92
CA GLN A 138 -2.82 -23.29 4.12
C GLN A 138 -1.48 -23.60 3.40
N SER A 139 -0.37 -23.42 4.13
CA SER A 139 0.99 -23.66 3.67
C SER A 139 1.52 -25.07 3.95
N LYS A 140 0.85 -25.87 4.79
CA LYS A 140 1.22 -27.26 5.09
C LYS A 140 0.08 -28.19 4.70
N MET A 141 0.40 -29.26 3.95
CA MET A 141 -0.56 -30.29 3.57
C MET A 141 -1.17 -30.95 4.81
N ARG A 142 -2.50 -31.09 4.84
CA ARG A 142 -3.24 -31.74 5.93
C ARG A 142 -4.07 -32.89 5.37
N LYS A 143 -3.80 -34.12 5.84
CA LYS A 143 -4.41 -35.36 5.30
C LYS A 143 -4.29 -35.38 3.76
N ARG A 144 -5.35 -35.79 3.04
CA ARG A 144 -5.44 -35.74 1.56
C ARG A 144 -5.82 -34.34 1.04
N GLY A 145 -5.19 -33.29 1.56
CA GLY A 145 -5.46 -31.89 1.19
C GLY A 145 -4.44 -31.29 0.22
N SER A 146 -4.69 -30.08 -0.28
CA SER A 146 -3.79 -29.33 -1.16
C SER A 146 -2.98 -28.26 -0.40
N ILE A 147 -1.87 -27.79 -0.99
CA ILE A 147 -1.09 -26.65 -0.49
C ILE A 147 -1.50 -25.39 -1.27
N VAL A 148 -2.65 -24.80 -0.91
CA VAL A 148 -3.25 -23.66 -1.64
C VAL A 148 -2.31 -22.46 -1.67
N CYS A 149 -1.47 -22.26 -0.65
CA CYS A 149 -0.45 -21.22 -0.63
C CYS A 149 0.58 -21.35 -1.78
N LYS A 150 0.96 -22.59 -2.16
CA LYS A 150 1.88 -22.86 -3.29
C LYS A 150 1.18 -22.73 -4.65
N LEU A 151 -0.10 -23.10 -4.74
CA LEU A 151 -0.93 -22.83 -5.91
C LEU A 151 -1.00 -21.32 -6.19
N LEU A 152 -1.34 -20.53 -5.16
CA LEU A 152 -1.41 -19.07 -5.26
C LEU A 152 -0.09 -18.43 -5.69
N ALA A 153 1.04 -18.83 -5.09
CA ALA A 153 2.38 -18.37 -5.50
C ALA A 153 2.65 -18.68 -6.99
N SER A 154 2.21 -19.85 -7.46
CA SER A 154 2.35 -20.26 -8.87
C SER A 154 1.44 -19.45 -9.81
N MET A 155 0.22 -19.11 -9.38
CA MET A 155 -0.69 -18.26 -10.16
C MET A 155 -0.16 -16.83 -10.29
N LEU A 156 0.41 -16.25 -9.23
CA LEU A 156 1.02 -14.91 -9.24
C LEU A 156 2.22 -14.86 -10.21
N ALA A 157 3.06 -15.91 -10.24
CA ALA A 157 4.14 -16.04 -11.22
C ALA A 157 3.63 -16.10 -12.68
N LYS A 158 2.54 -16.82 -12.93
CA LYS A 158 1.94 -16.93 -14.28
C LYS A 158 1.27 -15.63 -14.73
N ALA A 159 0.58 -14.94 -13.82
CA ALA A 159 -0.02 -13.63 -14.07
C ALA A 159 1.03 -12.59 -14.49
N GLY A 160 2.20 -12.58 -13.83
CA GLY A 160 3.35 -11.77 -14.26
C GLY A 160 4.18 -11.13 -13.18
N LEU A 161 3.95 -11.43 -11.89
CA LEU A 161 4.71 -10.81 -10.81
C LEU A 161 6.20 -11.21 -10.90
N THR A 162 7.06 -10.21 -10.82
CA THR A 162 8.52 -10.32 -10.88
C THR A 162 9.15 -10.33 -9.47
N HIS A 163 8.46 -9.75 -8.49
CA HIS A 163 8.85 -9.71 -7.08
C HIS A 163 7.57 -9.58 -6.23
N ILE A 164 7.53 -10.12 -5.01
CA ILE A 164 6.54 -9.78 -3.97
C ILE A 164 7.23 -9.16 -2.75
N ILE A 165 6.63 -8.10 -2.20
CA ILE A 165 6.94 -7.53 -0.89
C ILE A 165 5.75 -7.83 0.03
N THR A 166 5.99 -8.44 1.18
CA THR A 166 4.97 -8.88 2.14
C THR A 166 5.43 -8.63 3.57
N MET A 167 4.50 -8.69 4.54
CA MET A 167 4.82 -8.56 5.96
C MET A 167 4.46 -9.82 6.75
N ASP A 168 5.35 -10.24 7.65
CA ASP A 168 5.22 -11.35 8.61
C ASP A 168 4.46 -12.59 8.08
N LEU A 169 5.01 -13.21 7.02
CA LEU A 169 4.52 -14.49 6.52
C LEU A 169 4.37 -15.52 7.66
N HIS A 170 3.19 -16.14 7.72
CA HIS A 170 2.79 -17.07 8.79
C HIS A 170 3.83 -18.19 9.08
N GLN A 171 4.55 -18.63 8.06
CA GLN A 171 5.66 -19.57 8.11
C GLN A 171 6.73 -19.04 7.15
N LYS A 172 8.02 -18.98 7.55
CA LYS A 172 9.08 -18.36 6.73
C LYS A 172 9.37 -19.15 5.46
N GLU A 173 9.15 -20.46 5.53
CA GLU A 173 9.31 -21.46 4.48
C GLU A 173 8.42 -21.16 3.26
N ILE A 174 7.37 -20.34 3.43
CA ILE A 174 6.51 -19.85 2.35
C ILE A 174 7.30 -19.04 1.30
N GLN A 175 8.43 -18.42 1.66
CA GLN A 175 9.32 -17.77 0.67
C GLN A 175 9.78 -18.75 -0.42
N GLY A 176 10.04 -20.02 -0.07
CA GLY A 176 10.40 -21.08 -1.03
C GLY A 176 9.24 -21.56 -1.92
N PHE A 177 8.03 -21.01 -1.78
CA PHE A 177 6.91 -21.35 -2.66
C PHE A 177 6.90 -20.52 -3.95
N PHE A 178 7.57 -19.39 -3.99
CA PHE A 178 7.62 -18.52 -5.17
C PHE A 178 8.79 -18.92 -6.08
N SER A 179 8.67 -18.62 -7.38
CA SER A 179 9.73 -18.85 -8.39
C SER A 179 10.52 -17.57 -8.71
N PHE A 180 10.40 -16.57 -7.86
CA PHE A 180 10.94 -15.21 -8.02
C PHE A 180 11.21 -14.62 -6.60
N PRO A 181 11.98 -13.53 -6.47
CA PRO A 181 12.35 -12.96 -5.16
C PRO A 181 11.16 -12.58 -4.27
N VAL A 182 11.35 -12.67 -2.94
CA VAL A 182 10.30 -12.34 -1.95
C VAL A 182 10.89 -11.66 -0.70
N ASP A 183 10.63 -10.36 -0.58
CA ASP A 183 10.93 -9.58 0.62
C ASP A 183 9.84 -9.81 1.68
N ASN A 184 10.20 -10.51 2.76
CA ASN A 184 9.34 -10.74 3.93
C ASN A 184 9.75 -9.82 5.08
N LEU A 185 9.16 -8.64 5.13
CA LEU A 185 9.39 -7.62 6.15
C LEU A 185 8.79 -8.06 7.50
N ARG A 186 9.33 -7.55 8.62
CA ARG A 186 8.72 -7.75 9.95
C ARG A 186 8.15 -6.46 10.51
N ALA A 187 6.97 -6.54 11.12
CA ALA A 187 6.37 -5.49 11.93
C ALA A 187 6.96 -5.44 13.36
N SER A 188 7.72 -6.45 13.80
CA SER A 188 8.28 -6.52 15.15
C SER A 188 8.98 -5.26 15.67
N PRO A 189 9.81 -4.49 14.92
CA PRO A 189 10.37 -3.24 15.45
C PRO A 189 9.31 -2.18 15.75
N PHE A 190 8.23 -2.08 14.95
CA PHE A 190 7.14 -1.14 15.18
C PHE A 190 6.26 -1.56 16.36
N LEU A 191 6.05 -2.87 16.56
CA LEU A 191 5.33 -3.40 17.72
C LEU A 191 6.12 -3.19 19.02
N LEU A 192 7.45 -3.40 19.00
CA LEU A 192 8.33 -3.14 20.14
C LEU A 192 8.48 -1.65 20.48
N GLN A 193 8.18 -0.74 19.54
CA GLN A 193 8.16 0.71 19.79
C GLN A 193 6.86 1.17 20.47
N TYR A 194 5.82 0.34 20.50
CA TYR A 194 4.50 0.67 21.06
C TYR A 194 4.30 0.14 22.50
N ILE A 195 5.17 -0.78 22.96
CA ILE A 195 5.13 -1.43 24.27
C ILE A 195 6.02 -0.66 25.26
#